data_AF-A0A1I8GQ52-F1
#
_entry.id   AF-A0A1I8GQ52-F1
#
_cell.length_a   1.000
_cell.length_b   1.000
_cell.length_c   1.000
_cell.angle_alpha   90.00
_cell.angle_beta   90.00
_cell.angle_gamma   90.00
#
_symmetry.space_group_name_H-M   'P 1'
#
loop_
_entity.id
_entity.type
_entity.pdbx_description
1 polymer ?
#
loop_
_entity_poly.entity_id
_entity_poly.type
_entity_poly.pdbx_seq_one_letter_code
_entity_poly.pdbx_strand_id
1 'polypeptide(L)'
;VNSIRKERSEKEKSCTQDKEDRKARFLARLKQKINSIKNEQLVIKTRFSEAKNLCMGPVQADVDGKRLQFNTLEMFIAEIETLSCLARKKQAEVLAELKNQLGVSTEVAAKRLDIGIKFAERLFTFHNLMRKYPNLALTGYSMETLLAFKKTIEKEADQDDNFCSKL
;
A
#
# COMPACT_ATOMS: atom_id res chain seq x y z
N VAL A 1 44.46 0.95 10.93
CA VAL A 1 43.23 0.31 11.50
C VAL A 1 42.15 1.32 11.93
N ASN A 2 42.49 2.57 12.31
CA ASN A 2 41.49 3.57 12.75
C ASN A 2 40.69 4.29 11.63
N SER A 3 41.18 4.34 10.39
CA SER A 3 40.47 5.00 9.27
C SER A 3 39.24 4.20 8.79
N ILE A 4 39.38 2.87 8.67
CA ILE A 4 38.31 1.97 8.19
C ILE A 4 37.11 1.92 9.15
N ARG A 5 37.35 2.05 10.46
CA ARG A 5 36.27 2.11 11.47
C ARG A 5 35.47 3.41 11.39
N LYS A 6 36.12 4.55 11.09
CA LYS A 6 35.42 5.83 10.90
C LYS A 6 34.57 5.84 9.62
N GLU A 7 35.10 5.36 8.51
CA GLU A 7 34.34 5.27 7.24
C GLU A 7 33.13 4.33 7.34
N ARG A 8 33.25 3.20 8.07
CA ARG A 8 32.10 2.30 8.31
C ARG A 8 31.04 2.96 9.21
N SER A 9 31.46 3.65 10.27
CA SER A 9 30.57 4.42 11.15
C SER A 9 29.82 5.53 10.41
N GLU A 10 30.50 6.26 9.53
CA GLU A 10 29.89 7.36 8.76
C GLU A 10 28.94 6.85 7.68
N LYS A 11 29.30 5.76 6.98
CA LYS A 11 28.38 5.08 6.04
C LYS A 11 27.17 4.48 6.74
N GLU A 12 27.33 3.94 7.95
CA GLU A 12 26.20 3.45 8.76
C GLU A 12 25.28 4.60 9.19
N LYS A 13 25.84 5.75 9.60
CA LYS A 13 25.06 6.95 9.94
C LYS A 13 24.32 7.52 8.73
N SER A 14 24.97 7.66 7.58
CA SER A 14 24.31 8.17 6.36
C SER A 14 23.22 7.20 5.85
N CYS A 15 23.48 5.89 5.89
CA CYS A 15 22.49 4.87 5.52
C CYS A 15 21.28 4.86 6.47
N THR A 16 21.50 5.18 7.76
CA THR A 16 20.42 5.31 8.74
C THR A 16 19.58 6.55 8.46
N GLN A 17 20.22 7.68 8.16
CA GLN A 17 19.56 8.94 7.82
C GLN A 17 18.74 8.85 6.53
N ASP A 18 19.29 8.24 5.46
CA ASP A 18 18.55 8.01 4.21
C ASP A 18 17.29 7.15 4.40
N LYS A 19 17.35 6.16 5.32
CA LYS A 19 16.20 5.32 5.66
C LYS A 19 15.15 6.09 6.43
N GLU A 20 15.55 6.96 7.34
CA GLU A 20 14.63 7.82 8.10
C GLU A 20 13.96 8.84 7.20
N ASP A 21 14.71 9.47 6.30
CA ASP A 21 14.18 10.42 5.33
C ASP A 21 13.20 9.76 4.35
N ARG A 22 13.51 8.53 3.90
CA ARG A 22 12.58 7.75 3.06
C ARG A 22 11.28 7.44 3.79
N LYS A 23 11.36 7.08 5.07
CA LYS A 23 10.19 6.81 5.92
C LYS A 23 9.35 8.07 6.12
N ALA A 24 9.99 9.21 6.41
CA ALA A 24 9.33 10.49 6.58
C ALA A 24 8.60 10.92 5.29
N ARG A 25 9.26 10.83 4.13
CA ARG A 25 8.64 11.14 2.83
C ARG A 25 7.46 10.22 2.52
N PHE A 26 7.57 8.93 2.82
CA PHE A 26 6.47 7.98 2.64
C PHE A 26 5.27 8.35 3.53
N LEU A 27 5.50 8.61 4.82
CA LEU A 27 4.45 9.00 5.76
C LEU A 27 3.74 10.29 5.36
N ALA A 28 4.49 11.31 4.93
CA ALA A 28 3.90 12.57 4.47
C ALA A 28 2.94 12.35 3.29
N ARG A 29 3.35 11.54 2.30
CA ARG A 29 2.50 11.17 1.15
C ARG A 29 1.29 10.34 1.58
N LEU A 30 1.48 9.42 2.53
CA LEU A 30 0.41 8.58 3.06
C LEU A 30 -0.67 9.42 3.77
N LYS A 31 -0.26 10.34 4.66
CA LYS A 31 -1.16 11.27 5.35
C LYS A 31 -1.94 12.13 4.34
N GLN A 32 -1.25 12.65 3.33
CA GLN A 32 -1.88 13.41 2.24
C GLN A 32 -2.95 12.59 1.52
N LYS A 33 -2.67 11.32 1.18
CA LYS A 33 -3.62 10.43 0.53
C LYS A 33 -4.83 10.12 1.42
N ILE A 34 -4.63 9.85 2.70
CA ILE A 34 -5.74 9.60 3.65
C ILE A 34 -6.68 10.81 3.74
N ASN A 35 -6.12 12.01 3.77
CA ASN A 35 -6.91 13.23 3.81
C ASN A 35 -7.71 13.46 2.51
N SER A 36 -7.20 13.05 1.34
CA SER A 36 -7.93 13.18 0.08
C SER A 36 -9.07 12.17 -0.08
N ILE A 37 -8.98 11.00 0.56
CA ILE A 37 -9.99 9.91 0.45
C ILE A 37 -11.36 10.34 1.00
N LYS A 38 -11.41 11.25 1.99
CA LYS A 38 -12.69 11.73 2.58
C LYS A 38 -13.64 12.37 1.55
N ASN A 39 -13.16 12.68 0.34
CA ASN A 39 -13.91 13.45 -0.67
C ASN A 39 -14.35 12.67 -1.92
N GLU A 40 -14.11 11.35 -2.03
CA GLU A 40 -14.40 10.60 -3.27
C GLU A 40 -15.43 9.47 -3.10
N GLN A 41 -16.66 9.68 -3.55
CA GLN A 41 -17.61 8.60 -3.88
C GLN A 41 -17.29 8.10 -5.30
N LEU A 42 -16.87 6.84 -5.45
CA LEU A 42 -16.31 6.34 -6.73
C LEU A 42 -17.33 5.60 -7.60
N VAL A 43 -17.49 6.06 -8.85
CA VAL A 43 -18.19 5.36 -9.95
C VAL A 43 -17.16 4.51 -10.72
N ILE A 44 -16.93 3.27 -10.29
CA ILE A 44 -15.82 2.40 -10.74
C ILE A 44 -15.99 1.88 -12.20
N LYS A 45 -17.21 1.67 -12.69
CA LYS A 45 -17.43 0.95 -13.97
C LYS A 45 -17.02 1.75 -15.22
N THR A 46 -17.21 3.07 -15.23
CA THR A 46 -16.92 3.91 -16.41
C THR A 46 -15.41 4.05 -16.65
N ARG A 47 -14.62 4.11 -15.57
CA ARG A 47 -13.17 4.38 -15.62
C ARG A 47 -12.32 3.28 -16.26
N PHE A 48 -12.69 2.00 -16.09
CA PHE A 48 -11.92 0.89 -16.71
C PHE A 48 -12.01 0.87 -18.24
N SER A 49 -13.16 1.21 -18.81
CA SER A 49 -13.32 1.23 -20.27
C SER A 49 -12.54 2.41 -20.89
N GLU A 50 -12.54 3.55 -20.22
CA GLU A 50 -11.80 4.75 -20.63
C GLU A 50 -10.28 4.51 -20.54
N ALA A 51 -9.81 3.82 -19.49
CA ALA A 51 -8.41 3.47 -19.33
C ALA A 51 -7.90 2.51 -20.40
N LYS A 52 -8.68 1.51 -20.82
CA LYS A 52 -8.30 0.61 -21.93
C LYS A 52 -8.07 1.41 -23.22
N ASN A 53 -8.96 2.34 -23.52
CA ASN A 53 -8.84 3.19 -24.71
C ASN A 53 -7.62 4.12 -24.61
N LEU A 54 -7.34 4.67 -23.42
CA LEU A 54 -6.18 5.53 -23.20
C LEU A 54 -4.85 4.77 -23.35
N CYS A 55 -4.78 3.52 -22.86
CA CYS A 55 -3.58 2.68 -22.94
C CYS A 55 -3.29 2.17 -24.37
N MET A 56 -4.34 1.97 -25.18
CA MET A 56 -4.22 1.46 -26.55
C MET A 56 -4.24 2.58 -27.61
N GLY A 57 -4.57 3.81 -27.19
CA GLY A 57 -4.63 4.97 -28.06
C GLY A 57 -3.25 5.53 -28.40
N PRO A 58 -3.14 6.39 -29.43
CA PRO A 58 -1.89 7.05 -29.78
C PRO A 58 -1.45 8.02 -28.68
N VAL A 59 -0.14 8.28 -28.62
CA VAL A 59 0.39 9.38 -27.81
C VAL A 59 -0.10 10.70 -28.42
N GLN A 60 -0.60 11.60 -27.57
CA GLN A 60 -1.06 12.92 -28.02
C GLN A 60 0.06 13.69 -28.72
N ALA A 61 -0.27 14.51 -29.71
CA ALA A 61 0.74 15.15 -30.57
C ALA A 61 1.44 16.32 -29.86
N ASP A 62 0.66 17.15 -29.16
CA ASP A 62 1.12 18.36 -28.49
C ASP A 62 1.55 18.10 -27.04
N VAL A 63 2.29 19.06 -26.46
CA VAL A 63 2.88 18.94 -25.12
C VAL A 63 1.80 18.91 -24.03
N ASP A 64 0.72 19.67 -24.18
CA ASP A 64 -0.34 19.75 -23.18
C ASP A 64 -1.17 18.46 -23.18
N GLY A 65 -1.48 17.94 -24.37
CA GLY A 65 -2.09 16.63 -24.56
C GLY A 65 -1.25 15.50 -23.98
N LYS A 66 0.07 15.51 -24.18
CA LYS A 66 0.98 14.52 -23.56
C LYS A 66 0.95 14.60 -22.04
N ARG A 67 0.97 15.82 -21.48
CA ARG A 67 0.90 16.03 -20.03
C ARG A 67 -0.42 15.54 -19.46
N LEU A 68 -1.54 15.85 -20.12
CA LEU A 68 -2.86 15.38 -19.70
C LEU A 68 -2.96 13.86 -19.77
N GLN A 69 -2.49 13.25 -20.87
CA GLN A 69 -2.47 11.80 -21.04
C GLN A 69 -1.62 11.13 -19.94
N PHE A 70 -0.44 11.69 -19.63
CA PHE A 70 0.42 11.18 -18.56
C PHE A 70 -0.26 11.24 -17.19
N ASN A 71 -0.82 12.40 -16.82
CA ASN A 71 -1.50 12.56 -15.53
C ASN A 71 -2.71 11.63 -15.40
N THR A 72 -3.45 11.42 -16.49
CA THR A 72 -4.61 10.52 -16.50
C THR A 72 -4.19 9.07 -16.29
N LEU A 73 -3.07 8.65 -16.90
CA LEU A 73 -2.49 7.33 -16.67
C LEU A 73 -2.00 7.17 -15.22
N GLU A 74 -1.39 8.18 -14.61
CA GLU A 74 -0.98 8.12 -13.19
C GLU A 74 -2.18 7.95 -12.24
N MET A 75 -3.29 8.65 -12.49
CA MET A 75 -4.52 8.45 -11.71
C MET A 75 -5.04 7.03 -11.85
N PHE A 76 -5.07 6.49 -13.07
CA PHE A 76 -5.54 5.11 -13.31
C PHE A 76 -4.65 4.06 -12.63
N ILE A 77 -3.33 4.22 -12.65
CA ILE A 77 -2.41 3.33 -11.94
C ILE A 77 -2.71 3.34 -10.43
N ALA A 78 -2.94 4.52 -9.85
CA ALA A 78 -3.30 4.63 -8.43
C ALA A 78 -4.63 3.93 -8.10
N GLU A 79 -5.62 4.00 -9.00
CA GLU A 79 -6.89 3.28 -8.86
C GLU A 79 -6.71 1.76 -8.91
N ILE A 80 -5.90 1.24 -9.83
CA ILE A 80 -5.57 -0.19 -9.89
C ILE A 80 -4.90 -0.64 -8.60
N GLU A 81 -3.96 0.14 -8.06
CA GLU A 81 -3.30 -0.19 -6.80
C GLU A 81 -4.28 -0.22 -5.63
N THR A 82 -5.20 0.75 -5.56
CA THR A 82 -6.29 0.75 -4.57
C THR A 82 -7.18 -0.49 -4.70
N LEU A 83 -7.63 -0.83 -5.92
CA LEU A 83 -8.45 -2.02 -6.16
C LEU A 83 -7.71 -3.31 -5.82
N SER A 84 -6.42 -3.39 -6.17
CA SER A 84 -5.55 -4.51 -5.84
C SER A 84 -5.39 -4.63 -4.32
N CYS A 85 -5.20 -3.51 -3.62
CA CYS A 85 -5.09 -3.47 -2.16
C CYS A 85 -6.40 -3.89 -1.46
N LEU A 86 -7.54 -3.43 -1.97
CA LEU A 86 -8.87 -3.87 -1.51
C LEU A 86 -9.09 -5.38 -1.74
N ALA A 87 -8.70 -5.90 -2.90
CA ALA A 87 -8.76 -7.34 -3.19
C ALA A 87 -7.86 -8.14 -2.23
N ARG A 88 -6.63 -7.66 -1.96
CA ARG A 88 -5.72 -8.28 -0.96
C ARG A 88 -6.31 -8.22 0.44
N LYS A 89 -6.95 -7.11 0.83
CA LYS A 89 -7.65 -7.00 2.11
C LYS A 89 -8.73 -8.07 2.21
N LYS A 90 -9.50 -8.28 1.14
CA LYS A 90 -10.53 -9.32 1.12
C LYS A 90 -9.96 -10.74 1.22
N GLN A 91 -8.87 -11.04 0.51
CA GLN A 91 -8.15 -12.32 0.65
C GLN A 91 -7.65 -12.54 2.09
N ALA A 92 -7.15 -11.47 2.72
CA ALA A 92 -6.67 -11.50 4.10
C ALA A 92 -7.80 -11.76 5.10
N GLU A 93 -8.99 -11.18 4.89
CA GLU A 93 -10.21 -11.49 5.66
C GLU A 93 -10.62 -12.95 5.52
N VAL A 94 -10.64 -13.49 4.29
CA VAL A 94 -10.98 -14.91 4.05
C VAL A 94 -10.03 -15.84 4.79
N LEU A 95 -8.72 -15.59 4.72
CA LEU A 95 -7.71 -16.37 5.43
C LEU A 95 -7.92 -16.31 6.95
N ALA A 96 -8.17 -15.11 7.50
CA ALA A 96 -8.37 -14.91 8.93
C ALA A 96 -9.64 -15.62 9.43
N GLU A 97 -10.74 -15.51 8.69
CA GLU A 97 -12.01 -16.16 9.01
C GLU A 97 -11.86 -17.68 9.00
N LEU A 98 -11.29 -18.25 7.94
CA LEU A 98 -11.03 -19.68 7.83
C LEU A 98 -10.17 -20.19 8.99
N LYS A 99 -9.09 -19.47 9.31
CA LYS A 99 -8.19 -19.81 10.42
C LYS A 99 -8.94 -19.83 11.76
N ASN A 100 -9.78 -18.84 12.00
CA ASN A 100 -10.52 -18.69 13.27
C ASN A 100 -11.64 -19.73 13.40
N GLN A 101 -12.43 -19.94 12.34
CA GLN A 101 -13.52 -20.93 12.32
C GLN A 101 -13.01 -22.34 12.62
N LEU A 102 -11.83 -22.69 12.12
CA LEU A 102 -11.25 -24.01 12.28
C LEU A 102 -10.35 -24.15 13.51
N GLY A 103 -10.01 -23.04 14.18
CA GLY A 103 -9.07 -23.03 15.30
C GLY A 103 -7.65 -23.48 14.91
N VAL A 104 -7.20 -23.21 13.68
CA VAL A 104 -5.93 -23.73 13.14
C VAL A 104 -4.83 -22.67 13.05
N SER A 105 -3.60 -23.12 12.77
CA SER A 105 -2.48 -22.23 12.45
C SER A 105 -2.61 -21.62 11.06
N THR A 106 -1.87 -20.53 10.82
CA THR A 106 -1.80 -19.89 9.49
C THR A 106 -1.26 -20.85 8.42
N GLU A 107 -0.33 -21.73 8.78
CA GLU A 107 0.20 -22.76 7.87
C GLU A 107 -0.90 -23.72 7.40
N VAL A 108 -1.72 -24.21 8.34
CA VAL A 108 -2.80 -25.14 8.02
C VAL A 108 -3.87 -24.45 7.18
N ALA A 109 -4.22 -23.20 7.49
CA ALA A 109 -5.12 -22.40 6.66
C ALA A 109 -4.56 -22.15 5.25
N ALA A 110 -3.24 -21.91 5.13
CA ALA A 110 -2.57 -21.75 3.85
C ALA A 110 -2.66 -23.00 2.98
N LYS A 111 -2.42 -24.18 3.56
CA LYS A 111 -2.56 -25.47 2.86
C LYS A 111 -4.00 -25.70 2.39
N ARG A 112 -5.00 -25.32 3.19
CA ARG A 112 -6.42 -25.44 2.81
C ARG A 112 -6.84 -24.50 1.67
N LEU A 113 -6.19 -23.34 1.57
CA LEU A 113 -6.44 -22.37 0.50
C LEU A 113 -5.52 -22.55 -0.71
N ASP A 114 -4.66 -23.58 -0.70
CA ASP A 114 -3.65 -23.83 -1.73
C ASP A 114 -2.76 -22.60 -2.03
N ILE A 115 -2.27 -21.96 -0.96
CA ILE A 115 -1.37 -20.80 -1.06
C ILE A 115 -0.06 -21.04 -0.30
N GLY A 116 1.00 -20.36 -0.72
CA GLY A 116 2.29 -20.41 -0.05
C GLY A 116 2.23 -19.89 1.40
N ILE A 117 2.85 -20.61 2.33
CA ILE A 117 2.84 -20.30 3.77
C ILE A 117 3.34 -18.88 4.05
N LYS A 118 4.47 -18.47 3.46
CA LYS A 118 5.03 -17.11 3.61
C LYS A 118 4.07 -16.03 3.09
N PHE A 119 3.26 -16.36 2.08
CA PHE A 119 2.26 -15.43 1.57
C PHE A 119 1.07 -15.33 2.52
N ALA A 120 0.60 -16.46 3.07
CA ALA A 120 -0.45 -16.48 4.09
C ALA A 120 -0.05 -15.73 5.37
N GLU A 121 1.19 -15.86 5.84
CA GLU A 121 1.71 -15.09 6.97
C GLU A 121 1.70 -13.57 6.72
N ARG A 122 2.09 -13.15 5.51
CA ARG A 122 2.01 -11.75 5.10
C ARG A 122 0.56 -11.27 5.00
N LEU A 123 -0.35 -12.06 4.43
CA LEU A 123 -1.78 -11.75 4.40
C LEU A 123 -2.36 -11.62 5.80
N PHE A 124 -2.01 -12.52 6.73
CA PHE A 124 -2.49 -12.44 8.10
C PHE A 124 -1.95 -11.21 8.82
N THR A 125 -0.68 -10.86 8.60
CA THR A 125 -0.09 -9.61 9.10
C THR A 125 -0.80 -8.38 8.52
N PHE A 126 -1.12 -8.42 7.22
CA PHE A 126 -1.85 -7.36 6.53
C PHE A 126 -3.29 -7.22 7.05
N HIS A 127 -3.99 -8.32 7.33
CA HIS A 127 -5.31 -8.32 7.94
C HIS A 127 -5.31 -7.52 9.25
N ASN A 128 -4.35 -7.79 10.13
CA ASN A 128 -4.23 -7.10 11.41
C ASN A 128 -3.97 -5.60 11.23
N LEU A 129 -3.15 -5.21 10.25
CA LEU A 129 -2.90 -3.80 9.93
C LEU A 129 -4.18 -3.11 9.42
N MET A 130 -4.88 -3.72 8.48
CA MET A 130 -6.12 -3.17 7.90
C MET A 130 -7.28 -3.11 8.90
N ARG A 131 -7.32 -4.03 9.88
CA ARG A 131 -8.32 -3.99 10.95
C ARG A 131 -8.14 -2.78 11.85
N LYS A 132 -6.90 -2.35 12.08
CA LYS A 132 -6.58 -1.14 12.86
C LYS A 132 -6.79 0.15 12.05
N TYR A 133 -6.33 0.16 10.80
CA TYR A 133 -6.36 1.36 9.95
C TYR A 133 -7.00 1.03 8.58
N PRO A 134 -8.34 0.94 8.51
CA PRO A 134 -9.05 0.46 7.33
C PRO A 134 -8.87 1.35 6.10
N ASN A 135 -8.61 2.64 6.28
CA ASN A 135 -8.48 3.62 5.20
C ASN A 135 -7.16 3.46 4.42
N LEU A 136 -6.18 2.73 4.96
CA LEU A 136 -4.92 2.45 4.26
C LEU A 136 -5.14 1.76 2.91
N ALA A 137 -6.18 0.94 2.78
CA ALA A 137 -6.51 0.26 1.53
C ALA A 137 -6.88 1.22 0.38
N LEU A 138 -7.27 2.45 0.70
CA LEU A 138 -7.73 3.47 -0.26
C LEU A 138 -6.59 4.43 -0.67
N THR A 139 -5.39 4.25 -0.14
CA THR A 139 -4.28 5.21 -0.30
C THR A 139 -3.54 5.11 -1.63
N GLY A 140 -3.88 4.12 -2.46
CA GLY A 140 -3.16 3.82 -3.72
C GLY A 140 -1.80 3.14 -3.51
N TYR A 141 -1.54 2.59 -2.32
CA TYR A 141 -0.34 1.79 -2.05
C TYR A 141 -0.66 0.29 -2.03
N SER A 142 0.25 -0.50 -2.62
CA SER A 142 0.19 -1.96 -2.59
C SER A 142 0.31 -2.54 -1.18
N MET A 143 -0.17 -3.77 -1.01
CA MET A 143 0.03 -4.56 0.22
C MET A 143 1.51 -4.64 0.62
N GLU A 144 2.41 -4.90 -0.32
CA GLU A 144 3.85 -5.07 -0.03
C GLU A 144 4.46 -3.76 0.45
N THR A 145 4.08 -2.62 -0.15
CA THR A 145 4.53 -1.30 0.29
C THR A 145 4.04 -1.02 1.72
N LEU A 146 2.77 -1.25 2.01
CA LEU A 146 2.20 -1.02 3.34
C LEU A 146 2.85 -1.92 4.40
N LEU A 147 3.11 -3.18 4.09
CA LEU A 147 3.80 -4.10 4.99
C LEU A 147 5.27 -3.72 5.24
N ALA A 148 5.98 -3.26 4.20
CA ALA A 148 7.36 -2.78 4.34
C ALA A 148 7.48 -1.60 5.32
N PHE A 149 6.46 -0.74 5.37
CA PHE A 149 6.42 0.42 6.27
C PHE A 149 5.56 0.22 7.52
N LYS A 150 5.06 -1.00 7.79
CA LYS A 150 4.12 -1.31 8.90
C LYS A 150 4.48 -0.64 10.23
N LYS A 151 5.70 -0.84 10.73
CA LYS A 151 6.14 -0.30 12.03
C LYS A 151 6.09 1.23 12.08
N THR A 152 6.45 1.86 10.97
CA THR A 152 6.44 3.32 10.82
C THR A 152 5.01 3.85 10.76
N ILE A 153 4.13 3.14 10.05
CA ILE A 153 2.69 3.47 10.00
C ILE A 153 2.07 3.36 11.39
N GLU A 154 2.26 2.24 12.09
CA GLU A 154 1.68 2.03 13.44
C GLU A 154 2.11 3.12 14.43
N LYS A 155 3.41 3.48 14.44
CA LYS A 155 3.93 4.54 15.32
C LYS A 155 3.20 5.88 15.15
N GLU A 156 2.90 6.26 13.91
CA GLU A 156 2.30 7.55 13.59
C GLU A 156 0.77 7.52 13.64
N ALA A 157 0.18 6.43 13.18
CA ALA A 157 -1.27 6.26 13.12
C ALA A 157 -1.90 6.13 14.51
N ASP A 158 -1.18 5.57 15.48
CA ASP A 158 -1.62 5.55 16.88
C ASP A 158 -1.61 6.97 17.52
N GLN A 159 -1.04 7.96 16.84
CA GLN A 159 -0.95 9.37 17.28
C GLN A 159 -1.78 10.33 16.41
N ASP A 160 -2.48 9.82 15.38
CA ASP A 160 -3.20 10.62 14.37
C ASP A 160 -4.58 10.02 14.06
N ASP A 161 -5.63 10.65 14.57
CA ASP A 161 -7.03 10.18 14.48
C ASP A 161 -7.53 9.99 13.04
N ASN A 162 -6.89 10.62 12.05
CA ASN A 162 -7.27 10.45 10.65
C ASN A 162 -7.05 9.02 10.15
N PHE A 163 -6.16 8.24 10.77
CA PHE A 163 -5.91 6.84 10.42
C PHE A 163 -6.93 5.87 11.04
N CYS A 164 -7.51 6.24 12.19
CA CYS A 164 -8.37 5.38 13.00
C CYS A 164 -9.87 5.59 12.71
N SER A 165 -10.26 6.73 12.12
CA SER A 165 -11.65 7.02 11.77
C SER A 165 -12.17 6.07 10.68
N LYS A 166 -13.28 5.37 10.95
CA LYS A 166 -14.07 4.72 9.91
C LYS A 166 -14.70 5.83 9.06
N LEU A 167 -14.47 5.80 7.74
CA LEU A 167 -15.24 6.60 6.78
C LEU A 167 -16.72 6.23 6.84
#